data_AF-A0A858CNI3-F1
#
_entry.id   AF-A0A858CNI3-F1
#
_cell.length_a   1.000
_cell.length_b   1.000
_cell.length_c   1.000
_cell.angle_alpha   90.00
_cell.angle_beta   90.00
_cell.angle_gamma   90.00
#
_symmetry.space_group_name_H-M   'P 1'
#
loop_
_entity.id
_entity.type
_entity.pdbx_description
1 polymer ?
#
loop_
_entity_poly.entity_id
_entity_poly.type
_entity_poly.pdbx_seq_one_letter_code
_entity_poly.pdbx_strand_id
1 'polypeptide(L)'
;MSQRNWYSSETQVFWTCKALMEKRTISHKTEIREVRGWRLGAIIHRLKSEFGWPIQTEYRGPENVAYYSLRPGFDRAALRLPRSARALADTEAQE
;
A
#
# COMPACT_ATOMS: atom_id res chain seq x y z
N MET A 1 20.69 -18.74 -17.92
CA MET A 1 20.87 -18.48 -16.47
C MET A 1 19.59 -17.87 -15.93
N SER A 2 18.82 -18.61 -15.14
CA SER A 2 17.58 -18.14 -14.53
C SER A 2 17.91 -17.06 -13.49
N GLN A 3 17.56 -15.81 -13.76
CA GLN A 3 17.61 -14.74 -12.76
C GLN A 3 16.56 -15.08 -11.69
N ARG A 4 17.00 -15.75 -10.63
CA ARG A 4 16.24 -15.87 -9.38
C ARG A 4 16.07 -14.46 -8.82
N ASN A 5 15.01 -13.78 -9.23
CA ASN A 5 14.55 -12.56 -8.59
C ASN A 5 14.15 -12.94 -7.16
N TRP A 6 15.13 -12.86 -6.26
CA TRP A 6 14.94 -12.97 -4.82
C TRP A 6 14.16 -11.74 -4.37
N TYR A 7 12.85 -11.72 -4.64
CA TYR A 7 11.97 -10.83 -3.93
C TYR A 7 11.95 -11.35 -2.50
N SER A 8 12.71 -10.69 -1.63
CA SER A 8 12.52 -10.80 -0.19
C SER A 8 11.01 -10.77 0.06
N SER A 9 10.48 -11.72 0.85
CA SER A 9 9.09 -11.80 1.34
C SER A 9 8.24 -10.57 1.03
N GLU A 10 7.06 -10.77 0.40
CA GLU A 10 6.06 -9.73 0.07
C GLU A 10 6.21 -8.49 0.96
N THR A 11 6.93 -7.49 0.45
CA THR A 11 7.44 -6.41 1.33
C THR A 11 6.28 -5.67 1.97
N GLN A 12 6.46 -5.08 3.16
CA GLN A 12 5.42 -4.23 3.79
C GLN A 12 4.89 -3.17 2.82
N VAL A 13 5.74 -2.67 1.92
CA VAL A 13 5.36 -1.75 0.83
C VAL A 13 4.42 -2.43 -0.17
N PHE A 14 4.75 -3.63 -0.64
CA PHE A 14 3.88 -4.39 -1.54
C PHE A 14 2.51 -4.64 -0.90
N TRP A 15 2.49 -5.17 0.34
CA TRP A 15 1.24 -5.46 1.05
C TRP A 15 0.41 -4.19 1.23
N THR A 16 1.04 -3.06 1.59
CA THR A 16 0.36 -1.77 1.73
C THR A 16 -0.26 -1.32 0.41
N CYS A 17 0.51 -1.36 -0.69
CA CYS A 17 0.02 -0.98 -2.01
C CYS A 17 -1.16 -1.86 -2.44
N LYS A 18 -1.03 -3.18 -2.27
CA LYS A 18 -2.07 -4.16 -2.59
C LYS A 18 -3.34 -3.92 -1.80
N ALA A 19 -3.24 -3.80 -0.48
CA ALA A 19 -4.41 -3.58 0.37
C ALA A 19 -5.15 -2.27 0.00
N LEU A 20 -4.41 -1.20 -0.30
CA LEU A 20 -4.99 0.06 -0.76
C LEU A 20 -5.70 -0.09 -2.13
N MET A 21 -5.08 -0.78 -3.10
CA MET A 21 -5.66 -1.05 -4.42
C MET A 21 -6.92 -1.93 -4.34
N GLU A 22 -6.96 -2.88 -3.41
CA GLU A 22 -8.14 -3.69 -3.05
C GLU A 22 -9.25 -2.89 -2.33
N LYS A 23 -9.12 -1.56 -2.26
CA LYS A 23 -10.06 -0.64 -1.59
C LYS A 23 -10.20 -0.93 -0.08
N ARG A 24 -9.23 -1.61 0.53
CA ARG A 24 -9.24 -1.88 1.97
C ARG A 24 -8.87 -0.62 2.74
N THR A 25 -9.41 -0.51 3.94
CA THR A 25 -8.97 0.48 4.92
C THR A 25 -8.01 -0.20 5.90
N ILE A 26 -6.78 0.31 6.00
CA ILE A 26 -5.71 -0.28 6.80
C ILE A 26 -5.24 0.68 7.90
N SER A 27 -4.80 0.12 9.01
CA SER A 27 -4.23 0.85 10.15
C SER A 27 -2.92 0.19 10.58
N HIS A 28 -2.14 0.83 11.46
CA HIS A 28 -0.94 0.21 12.02
C HIS A 28 -1.25 -1.14 12.70
N LYS A 29 -2.42 -1.25 13.36
CA LYS A 29 -2.87 -2.51 13.96
C LYS A 29 -3.07 -3.61 12.90
N THR A 30 -3.58 -3.24 11.71
CA THR A 30 -3.75 -4.15 10.58
C THR A 30 -2.39 -4.64 10.06
N GLU A 31 -1.43 -3.72 9.88
CA GLU A 31 -0.07 -4.04 9.43
C GLU A 31 0.64 -5.00 10.40
N ILE A 32 0.58 -4.71 11.70
CA ILE A 32 1.18 -5.56 12.74
C ILE A 32 0.58 -6.98 12.70
N ARG A 33 -0.74 -7.08 12.54
CA ARG A 33 -1.44 -8.38 12.54
C ARG A 33 -1.12 -9.22 11.30
N GLU A 34 -1.10 -8.60 10.12
CA GLU A 34 -1.00 -9.34 8.85
C GLU A 34 0.44 -9.58 8.41
N VAL A 35 1.32 -8.59 8.58
CA VAL A 35 2.69 -8.65 8.05
C VAL A 35 3.76 -8.43 9.13
N ARG A 36 3.36 -8.38 10.41
CA ARG A 36 4.27 -8.16 11.55
C ARG A 36 5.16 -6.93 11.36
N GLY A 37 4.62 -5.91 10.71
CA GLY A 37 5.32 -4.66 10.38
C GLY A 37 4.98 -3.50 11.29
N TRP A 38 5.78 -2.44 11.20
CA TRP A 38 5.62 -1.21 11.99
C TRP A 38 5.86 0.06 11.15
N ARG A 39 5.99 -0.06 9.82
CA ARG A 39 6.45 1.03 8.95
C ARG A 39 5.30 1.68 8.17
N LEU A 40 4.04 1.32 8.41
CA LEU A 40 2.91 1.81 7.63
C LEU A 40 2.90 3.33 7.51
N GLY A 41 3.06 4.08 8.59
CA GLY A 41 3.07 5.54 8.54
C GLY A 41 4.13 6.11 7.58
N ALA A 42 5.34 5.56 7.60
CA ALA A 42 6.41 5.96 6.70
C ALA A 42 6.11 5.57 5.23
N ILE A 43 5.52 4.39 5.02
CA ILE A 43 5.11 3.94 3.68
C ILE A 43 4.03 4.86 3.13
N ILE A 44 2.99 5.15 3.91
CA ILE A 44 1.90 6.05 3.50
C ILE A 44 2.43 7.46 3.19
N HIS A 45 3.30 8.00 4.06
CA HIS A 45 3.90 9.31 3.82
C HIS A 45 4.67 9.34 2.49
N ARG A 46 5.47 8.31 2.22
CA ARG A 46 6.22 8.18 0.97
C ARG A 46 5.30 8.05 -0.25
N LEU A 47 4.25 7.22 -0.17
CA LEU A 47 3.28 7.05 -1.25
C LEU A 47 2.57 8.37 -1.59
N LYS A 48 2.20 9.16 -0.57
CA LYS A 48 1.61 10.49 -0.77
C LYS A 48 2.59 11.48 -1.40
N SER A 49 3.80 11.61 -0.82
CA SER A 49 4.76 12.65 -1.17
C SER A 49 5.55 12.39 -2.46
N GLU A 50 6.06 11.17 -2.65
CA GLU A 50 6.94 10.83 -3.78
C GLU A 50 6.18 10.22 -4.97
N PHE A 51 5.06 9.54 -4.70
CA PHE A 51 4.31 8.78 -5.71
C PHE A 51 2.94 9.40 -6.04
N GLY A 52 2.52 10.44 -5.32
CA GLY A 52 1.26 11.15 -5.58
C GLY A 52 0.01 10.32 -5.28
N TRP A 53 0.09 9.33 -4.40
CA TRP A 53 -1.06 8.46 -4.12
C TRP A 53 -2.15 9.24 -3.39
N PRO A 54 -3.42 9.17 -3.85
CA PRO A 54 -4.56 9.89 -3.27
C PRO A 54 -5.08 9.18 -2.02
N ILE A 55 -4.22 9.01 -1.02
CA ILE A 55 -4.54 8.34 0.24
C ILE A 55 -5.21 9.34 1.18
N GLN A 56 -6.39 9.00 1.67
CA GLN A 56 -7.05 9.71 2.76
C GLN A 56 -6.69 9.08 4.11
N THR A 57 -6.69 9.92 5.15
CA THR A 57 -6.42 9.50 6.53
C THR A 57 -7.60 9.92 7.39
N GLU A 58 -8.23 8.94 8.02
CA GLU A 58 -9.31 9.12 8.98
C GLU A 58 -8.81 8.72 10.36
N TYR A 59 -8.94 9.59 11.36
CA TYR A 59 -8.59 9.29 12.73
C TYR A 59 -9.85 8.82 13.48
N ARG A 60 -9.79 7.65 14.11
CA ARG A 60 -10.94 7.06 14.80
C ARG A 60 -10.68 6.80 16.28
N GLY A 61 -11.74 6.98 17.07
CA GLY A 61 -11.77 6.70 18.50
C GLY A 61 -10.99 7.71 19.35
N PRO A 62 -11.04 7.57 20.69
CA PRO A 62 -10.35 8.47 21.62
C PRO A 62 -8.82 8.40 21.49
N GLU A 63 -8.31 7.27 21.02
CA GLU A 63 -6.88 7.03 20.78
C GLU A 63 -6.37 7.66 19.47
N ASN A 64 -7.24 8.29 18.68
CA ASN A 64 -6.92 8.91 17.38
C ASN A 64 -6.14 7.95 16.45
N VAL A 65 -6.61 6.71 16.31
CA VAL A 65 -5.94 5.73 15.47
C VAL A 65 -6.12 6.11 14.01
N ALA A 66 -5.02 6.22 13.27
CA ALA A 66 -5.03 6.53 11.85
C ALA A 66 -5.47 5.31 11.00
N TYR A 67 -6.51 5.51 10.20
CA TYR A 67 -7.00 4.60 9.18
C TYR A 67 -6.75 5.20 7.80
N TYR A 68 -6.10 4.42 6.93
CA TYR A 68 -5.70 4.83 5.60
C TYR A 68 -6.51 4.07 4.54
N SER A 69 -7.00 4.79 3.55
CA SER A 69 -7.66 4.22 2.38
C SER A 69 -7.40 5.09 1.15
N LEU A 70 -7.68 4.59 -0.04
CA LEU A 70 -7.65 5.43 -1.24
C LEU A 70 -8.94 6.25 -1.33
N ARG A 71 -8.80 7.53 -1.70
CA ARG A 71 -9.95 8.40 -2.00
C ARG A 71 -10.78 7.75 -3.11
N PRO A 72 -12.12 7.68 -3.02
CA PRO A 72 -12.94 7.15 -4.09
C PRO A 72 -12.82 7.99 -5.37
N GLY A 73 -12.94 7.34 -6.54
CA GLY A 73 -12.96 8.02 -7.84
C GLY A 73 -11.61 8.45 -8.40
N PHE A 74 -10.49 8.00 -7.83
CA PHE A 74 -9.17 8.23 -8.43
C PHE A 74 -8.91 7.30 -9.63
N ASP A 75 -8.11 7.78 -10.59
CA ASP A 75 -7.66 6.97 -11.71
C ASP A 75 -6.54 6.00 -11.28
N ARG A 76 -6.85 4.70 -11.34
CA ARG A 76 -5.91 3.62 -11.00
C ARG A 76 -4.79 3.48 -12.00
N ALA A 77 -5.07 3.68 -13.29
CA ALA A 77 -4.09 3.51 -14.35
C ALA A 77 -2.98 4.58 -14.28
N ALA A 78 -3.30 5.75 -13.71
CA ALA A 78 -2.35 6.84 -13.49
C ALA A 78 -1.48 6.66 -12.22
N LEU A 79 -1.70 5.64 -11.39
CA LEU A 79 -0.91 5.45 -10.17
C LEU A 79 0.53 5.03 -10.48
N ARG A 80 1.47 5.82 -9.97
CA ARG A 80 2.89 5.46 -10.00
C ARG A 80 3.19 4.46 -8.89
N LEU A 81 3.50 3.22 -9.25
CA LEU A 81 3.89 2.17 -8.30
C LEU A 81 5.37 2.26 -7.91
N PRO A 82 5.73 2.09 -6.62
CA PRO A 82 7.11 1.89 -6.22
C PRO A 82 7.67 0.59 -6.81
N ARG A 83 9.01 0.52 -6.97
CA ARG A 83 9.69 -0.67 -7.56
C ARG A 83 9.25 -1.98 -6.91
N SER A 84 9.06 -1.98 -5.59
CA SER A 84 8.64 -3.14 -4.81
C SER A 84 7.20 -3.57 -5.05
N ALA A 85 6.37 -2.72 -5.66
CA ALA A 85 4.95 -2.99 -5.95
C ALA A 85 4.63 -3.04 -7.45
N ARG A 86 5.65 -3.02 -8.33
CA ARG A 86 5.45 -3.05 -9.79
C ARG A 86 4.65 -4.27 -10.27
N ALA A 87 4.82 -5.42 -9.62
CA ALA A 87 4.08 -6.63 -9.97
C ALA A 87 2.55 -6.49 -9.79
N LEU A 88 2.07 -5.49 -9.04
CA LEU A 88 0.64 -5.18 -8.97
C LEU A 88 0.09 -4.62 -10.28
N ALA A 89 0.91 -3.94 -11.09
CA ALA A 89 0.49 -3.47 -12.42
C ALA A 89 0.26 -4.64 -13.39
N ASP A 90 1.10 -5.68 -13.30
CA ASP A 90 1.03 -6.84 -14.20
C ASP A 90 -0.18 -7.74 -13.88
N THR A 91 -0.63 -7.72 -12.62
CA THR A 91 -1.74 -8.58 -12.16
C THR A 91 -3.12 -8.02 -12.57
N GLU A 92 -3.27 -6.70 -12.68
CA GLU A 92 -4.54 -6.07 -13.12
C GLU A 92 -4.76 -6.16 -14.66
N ALA A 93 -3.73 -6.49 -15.45
CA ALA A 93 -3.85 -6.62 -16.90
C ALA A 93 -4.47 -7.97 -17.36
N GLN A 94 -4.81 -8.86 -16.43
CA GLN A 94 -5.32 -10.21 -16.72
C GLN A 94 -6.76 -10.47 -16.21
N GLU A 95 -7.46 -9.45 -15.70
CA GLU A 95 -8.89 -9.51 -15.35
C GLU A 95 -9.72 -8.58 -16.25
#